data_AF-A0A932PXS4-F1
#
_entry.id   AF-A0A932PXS4-F1
#
_cell.length_a   1.000
_cell.length_b   1.000
_cell.length_c   1.000
_cell.angle_alpha   90.00
_cell.angle_beta   90.00
_cell.angle_gamma   90.00
#
_symmetry.space_group_name_H-M   'P 1'
#
loop_
_entity.id
_entity.type
_entity.pdbx_description
1 polymer ?
#
loop_
_entity_poly.entity_id
_entity_poly.type
_entity_poly.pdbx_seq_one_letter_code
_entity_poly.pdbx_strand_id
1 'polypeptide(L)'
;MSTRPDPKAPAIVLGIALVFAITAALVALRGSAPGASTGTAAASASPTAKPSAPVVTITQDLCCTQAPRFLRAAWVSSEPIREATVALKPAPGFDCGAVIVDTAKRAGTFGCAGLLAGPVDFVATLSLTTETGTYPFEHRFRTMGDRLENVKWFSEFEDPKGEPLACAAASCRIIQLYTTGLDPLSAQGILDLGKQFNKSKDPGLDPAAIATVLTRLDGHNRYHYYRLESREEATKSAIYWLLRSGKPVMVISLAGQHGPLLVGFTGTFGTFYGDPANAWSGVVVQDPQRGDMRPETADRRPDKYRTPGFQTGQPIANDEWYRDEWWLGFAYQGVIRMPDGSNVSVERNDGVYPTPHWGGKFVIVVDDADAEWPSDREGRVAFR
;
A
#
# COMPACT_ATOMS: atom_id res chain seq x y z
N MET A 1 -30.37 -37.69 0.05
CA MET A 1 -29.32 -38.73 0.27
C MET A 1 -28.21 -38.43 -0.73
N SER A 2 -26.95 -38.16 -0.41
CA SER A 2 -26.13 -38.36 0.79
C SER A 2 -25.16 -37.19 0.94
N THR A 3 -24.90 -36.80 2.19
CA THR A 3 -23.91 -35.83 2.64
C THR A 3 -22.49 -36.40 2.61
N ARG A 4 -21.49 -35.56 2.29
CA ARG A 4 -20.22 -35.46 3.03
C ARG A 4 -19.53 -34.12 2.73
N PRO A 5 -18.94 -33.47 3.75
CA PRO A 5 -18.29 -32.16 3.64
C PRO A 5 -16.80 -32.32 3.31
N ASP A 6 -16.16 -31.29 2.75
CA ASP A 6 -14.69 -31.20 2.76
C ASP A 6 -14.23 -29.81 3.25
N PRO A 7 -13.26 -29.75 4.18
CA PRO A 7 -12.86 -28.56 4.93
C PRO A 7 -11.61 -27.92 4.31
N LYS A 8 -11.43 -26.60 4.46
CA LYS A 8 -10.11 -25.93 4.56
C LYS A 8 -10.25 -24.40 4.73
N ALA A 9 -10.10 -23.98 5.99
CA ALA A 9 -9.30 -22.83 6.37
C ALA A 9 -8.28 -23.36 7.42
N PRO A 10 -7.08 -22.77 7.62
CA PRO A 10 -6.63 -21.45 7.17
C PRO A 10 -5.22 -21.43 6.53
N ALA A 11 -5.05 -20.72 5.41
CA ALA A 11 -3.72 -20.46 4.80
C ALA A 11 -2.97 -19.26 5.45
N ILE A 12 -3.60 -18.57 6.42
CA ILE A 12 -3.10 -17.33 7.04
C ILE A 12 -1.87 -17.56 7.97
N VAL A 13 -1.51 -18.82 8.25
CA VAL A 13 -0.53 -19.18 9.29
C VAL A 13 0.94 -19.11 8.83
N LEU A 14 1.24 -19.04 7.53
CA LEU A 14 2.64 -19.19 7.06
C LEU A 14 3.39 -17.86 6.85
N GLY A 15 2.71 -16.74 6.59
CA GLY A 15 3.36 -15.44 6.32
C GLY A 15 3.96 -14.73 7.55
N ILE A 16 3.61 -15.16 8.77
CA ILE A 16 3.95 -14.45 10.02
C ILE A 16 5.31 -14.86 10.59
N ALA A 17 5.82 -16.05 10.26
CA ALA A 17 7.05 -16.58 10.86
C ALA A 17 8.35 -15.86 10.42
N LEU A 18 8.36 -15.21 9.25
CA LEU A 18 9.60 -14.66 8.68
C LEU A 18 10.01 -13.30 9.29
N VAL A 19 9.05 -12.53 9.81
CA VAL A 19 9.33 -11.22 10.46
C VAL A 19 9.95 -11.41 11.86
N PHE A 20 9.72 -12.55 12.52
CA PHE A 20 10.19 -12.82 13.89
C PHE A 20 11.66 -13.24 14.00
N ALA A 21 12.31 -13.68 12.92
CA ALA A 21 13.70 -14.13 12.98
C ALA A 21 14.72 -12.97 13.06
N ILE A 22 14.38 -11.79 12.56
CA ILE A 22 15.32 -10.66 12.46
C ILE A 22 15.35 -9.81 13.75
N THR A 23 14.23 -9.71 14.48
CA THR A 23 14.14 -8.92 15.72
C THR A 23 14.63 -9.67 16.96
N ALA A 24 14.52 -11.01 17.01
CA ALA A 24 14.96 -11.81 18.15
C ALA A 24 16.51 -11.91 18.26
N ALA A 25 17.24 -11.86 17.14
CA ALA A 25 18.70 -11.99 17.13
C ALA A 25 19.44 -10.76 17.71
N LEU A 26 18.81 -9.58 17.70
CA LEU A 26 19.45 -8.33 18.16
C LEU A 26 19.34 -8.10 19.67
N VAL A 27 18.43 -8.79 20.38
CA VAL A 27 18.20 -8.61 21.82
C VAL A 27 18.94 -9.66 22.67
N ALA A 28 19.33 -10.80 22.10
CA ALA A 28 19.93 -11.92 22.85
C ALA A 28 21.46 -11.83 23.10
N LEU A 29 22.16 -10.78 22.62
CA LEU A 29 23.64 -10.68 22.70
C LEU A 29 24.18 -9.67 23.73
N ARG A 30 23.38 -9.20 24.69
CA ARG A 30 23.89 -8.39 25.81
C ARG A 30 23.44 -8.93 27.16
N GLY A 31 24.32 -9.69 27.81
CA GLY A 31 24.31 -9.85 29.25
C GLY A 31 24.63 -11.27 29.73
N SER A 32 25.90 -11.57 29.97
CA SER A 32 26.32 -12.70 30.82
C SER A 32 27.68 -12.40 31.46
N ALA A 33 27.72 -12.26 32.79
CA ALA A 33 28.71 -12.86 33.70
C ALA A 33 28.48 -12.42 35.18
N PRO A 34 28.92 -13.22 36.18
CA PRO A 34 28.21 -13.39 37.47
C PRO A 34 29.05 -13.17 38.75
N GLY A 35 28.35 -13.10 39.91
CA GLY A 35 28.75 -13.75 41.18
C GLY A 35 29.24 -12.88 42.35
N ALA A 36 28.53 -12.92 43.50
CA ALA A 36 29.04 -13.37 44.81
C ALA A 36 28.00 -13.17 45.96
N SER A 37 27.99 -14.15 46.88
CA SER A 37 27.26 -14.36 48.15
C SER A 37 27.43 -13.25 49.21
N THR A 38 26.73 -13.10 50.35
CA THR A 38 25.83 -13.89 51.24
C THR A 38 25.31 -12.90 52.32
N GLY A 39 24.13 -13.11 52.91
CA GLY A 39 23.76 -12.43 54.17
C GLY A 39 22.27 -12.44 54.50
N THR A 40 21.87 -13.26 55.46
CA THR A 40 20.55 -13.32 56.09
C THR A 40 20.27 -12.12 56.98
N ALA A 41 19.14 -11.43 56.74
CA ALA A 41 18.40 -10.66 57.74
C ALA A 41 16.91 -10.72 57.38
N ALA A 42 16.07 -11.09 58.35
CA ALA A 42 14.62 -11.12 58.20
C ALA A 42 14.10 -9.69 57.95
N ALA A 43 13.47 -9.48 56.80
CA ALA A 43 12.82 -8.22 56.44
C ALA A 43 11.31 -8.34 56.62
N SER A 44 10.77 -7.40 57.40
CA SER A 44 9.35 -7.14 57.58
C SER A 44 8.63 -7.07 56.22
N ALA A 45 7.58 -7.87 56.05
CA ALA A 45 6.71 -7.79 54.89
C ALA A 45 5.91 -6.48 54.94
N SER A 46 6.19 -5.60 53.98
CA SER A 46 5.42 -4.39 53.67
C SER A 46 5.43 -4.19 52.16
N PRO A 47 4.44 -3.46 51.65
CA PRO A 47 3.19 -3.99 51.12
C PRO A 47 3.38 -4.76 49.81
N THR A 48 2.47 -5.68 49.50
CA THR A 48 2.37 -6.35 48.21
C THR A 48 2.46 -5.32 47.09
N ALA A 49 3.57 -5.33 46.35
CA ALA A 49 3.73 -4.49 45.18
C ALA A 49 2.52 -4.77 44.27
N LYS A 50 1.79 -3.71 43.93
CA LYS A 50 0.75 -3.77 42.90
C LYS A 50 1.38 -4.49 41.70
N PRO A 51 0.75 -5.55 41.13
CA PRO A 51 1.35 -6.27 40.03
C PRO A 51 1.73 -5.25 38.95
N SER A 52 3.03 -5.19 38.63
CA SER A 52 3.53 -4.26 37.62
C SER A 52 2.80 -4.56 36.31
N ALA A 53 2.23 -3.54 35.68
CA ALA A 53 1.61 -3.70 34.37
C ALA A 53 2.64 -4.28 33.38
N PRO A 54 2.22 -5.14 32.44
CA PRO A 54 3.13 -5.65 31.43
C PRO A 54 3.68 -4.49 30.60
N VAL A 55 4.93 -4.61 30.17
CA VAL A 55 5.52 -3.70 29.19
C VAL A 55 4.99 -4.10 27.82
N VAL A 56 4.37 -3.15 27.11
CA VAL A 56 3.77 -3.39 25.81
C VAL A 56 4.34 -2.42 24.78
N THR A 57 4.72 -2.95 23.63
CA THR A 57 5.10 -2.18 22.45
C THR A 57 4.01 -2.34 21.40
N ILE A 58 3.47 -1.22 20.91
CA ILE A 58 2.53 -1.19 19.79
C ILE A 58 3.27 -0.67 18.56
N THR A 59 3.10 -1.35 17.44
CA THR A 59 3.66 -0.98 16.15
C THR A 59 2.54 -0.90 15.14
N GLN A 60 2.30 0.28 14.59
CA GLN A 60 1.45 0.47 13.44
C GLN A 60 2.34 0.76 12.25
N ASP A 61 2.11 0.05 11.15
CA ASP A 61 2.74 0.41 9.87
C ASP A 61 2.12 1.74 9.42
N LEU A 62 2.84 2.81 9.72
CA LEU A 62 2.56 4.12 9.14
C LEU A 62 3.28 4.17 7.80
N CYS A 63 2.55 4.44 6.73
CA CYS A 63 3.18 4.90 5.52
C CYS A 63 3.52 6.38 5.72
N CYS A 64 4.81 6.72 5.72
CA CYS A 64 5.24 8.10 5.64
C CYS A 64 4.81 8.92 6.89
N THR A 65 4.26 10.13 6.71
CA THR A 65 3.85 11.04 7.78
C THR A 65 2.37 10.93 8.17
N GLN A 66 1.59 10.00 7.61
CA GLN A 66 0.13 9.90 7.82
C GLN A 66 -0.31 8.45 8.04
N ALA A 67 -1.35 8.21 8.86
CA ALA A 67 -1.91 6.87 9.00
C ALA A 67 -2.93 6.60 7.88
N PRO A 68 -2.96 5.39 7.28
CA PRO A 68 -4.06 5.01 6.39
C PRO A 68 -5.39 5.05 7.13
N ARG A 69 -6.50 5.12 6.38
CA ARG A 69 -7.84 4.97 6.96
C ARG A 69 -8.11 3.55 7.42
N PHE A 70 -7.29 2.58 7.06
CA PHE A 70 -7.39 1.21 7.56
C PHE A 70 -6.48 0.98 8.76
N LEU A 71 -7.07 0.75 9.95
CA LEU A 71 -6.30 0.46 11.16
C LEU A 71 -5.85 -1.01 11.17
N ARG A 72 -4.53 -1.20 11.15
CA ARG A 72 -3.87 -2.47 11.45
C ARG A 72 -2.60 -2.20 12.23
N ALA A 73 -2.54 -2.68 13.47
CA ALA A 73 -1.37 -2.54 14.33
C ALA A 73 -1.01 -3.88 14.97
N ALA A 74 0.28 -4.12 15.18
CA ALA A 74 0.82 -5.22 15.96
C ALA A 74 1.12 -4.76 17.38
N TRP A 75 1.13 -5.70 18.32
CA TRP A 75 1.56 -5.46 19.69
C TRP A 75 2.40 -6.62 20.21
N VAL A 76 3.33 -6.32 21.11
CA VAL A 76 4.18 -7.28 21.83
C VAL A 76 4.18 -6.94 23.31
N SER A 77 4.03 -7.95 24.16
CA SER A 77 3.94 -7.87 25.62
C SER A 77 5.09 -8.61 26.30
N SER A 78 5.55 -8.08 27.43
CA SER A 78 6.54 -8.75 28.30
C SER A 78 5.98 -9.98 29.02
N GLU A 79 4.66 -10.09 29.12
CA GLU A 79 3.94 -11.16 29.82
C GLU A 79 2.91 -11.86 28.92
N PRO A 80 2.58 -13.15 29.17
CA PRO A 80 1.52 -13.84 28.47
C PRO A 80 0.14 -13.19 28.68
N ILE A 81 -0.60 -13.03 27.58
CA ILE A 81 -1.93 -12.44 27.50
C ILE A 81 -2.98 -13.53 27.36
N ARG A 82 -4.05 -13.45 28.15
CA ARG A 82 -5.21 -14.35 28.09
C ARG A 82 -6.26 -13.84 27.11
N GLU A 83 -6.47 -12.54 27.11
CA GLU A 83 -7.48 -11.86 26.30
C GLU A 83 -6.96 -10.49 25.85
N ALA A 84 -7.32 -10.09 24.64
CA ALA A 84 -7.01 -8.78 24.09
C ALA A 84 -8.27 -8.19 23.47
N THR A 85 -8.58 -6.93 23.78
CA THR A 85 -9.70 -6.19 23.21
C THR A 85 -9.26 -4.80 22.81
N VAL A 86 -9.95 -4.18 21.85
CA VAL A 86 -9.65 -2.81 21.42
C VAL A 86 -10.93 -1.99 21.37
N ALA A 87 -10.84 -0.77 21.88
CA ALA A 87 -11.86 0.25 21.68
C ALA A 87 -11.24 1.44 20.96
N LEU A 88 -12.01 2.09 20.09
CA LEU A 88 -11.54 3.25 19.33
C LEU A 88 -12.36 4.49 19.68
N LYS A 89 -11.68 5.62 19.85
CA LYS A 89 -12.30 6.95 20.03
C LYS A 89 -11.78 7.92 18.96
N PRO A 90 -12.66 8.60 18.19
CA PRO A 90 -14.10 8.40 18.14
C PRO A 90 -14.49 6.98 17.69
N ALA A 91 -15.69 6.53 18.10
CA ALA A 91 -16.18 5.22 17.72
C ALA A 91 -16.52 5.20 16.23
N PRO A 92 -16.06 4.21 15.45
CA PRO A 92 -16.19 4.24 14.00
C PRO A 92 -17.57 3.77 13.48
N GLY A 93 -18.43 3.23 14.36
CA GLY A 93 -19.75 2.71 13.97
C GLY A 93 -19.73 1.29 13.39
N PHE A 94 -18.58 0.62 13.42
CA PHE A 94 -18.38 -0.77 13.02
C PHE A 94 -17.34 -1.44 13.93
N ASP A 95 -17.23 -2.76 13.82
CA ASP A 95 -16.43 -3.57 14.75
C ASP A 95 -14.92 -3.33 14.60
N CYS A 96 -14.27 -3.21 15.75
CA CYS A 96 -12.83 -3.32 15.91
C CYS A 96 -12.51 -4.48 16.86
N GLY A 97 -11.38 -5.15 16.63
CA GLY A 97 -11.00 -6.35 17.37
C GLY A 97 -9.50 -6.46 17.55
N ALA A 98 -9.11 -7.29 18.52
CA ALA A 98 -7.74 -7.69 18.75
C ALA A 98 -7.62 -9.21 18.74
N VAL A 99 -6.48 -9.71 18.27
CA VAL A 99 -6.19 -11.14 18.12
C VAL A 99 -4.81 -11.41 18.69
N ILE A 100 -4.69 -12.51 19.44
CA ILE A 100 -3.40 -13.04 19.90
C ILE A 100 -2.91 -14.00 18.82
N VAL A 101 -1.69 -13.80 18.32
CA VAL A 101 -1.19 -14.52 17.13
C VAL A 101 -0.11 -15.55 17.43
N ASP A 102 0.50 -15.50 18.62
CA ASP A 102 1.60 -16.40 19.00
C ASP A 102 1.19 -17.42 20.07
N THR A 103 1.88 -18.57 20.09
CA THR A 103 1.61 -19.64 21.05
C THR A 103 2.06 -19.30 22.47
N ALA A 104 3.07 -18.43 22.60
CA ALA A 104 3.50 -17.88 23.88
C ALA A 104 2.55 -16.81 24.43
N LYS A 105 1.55 -16.40 23.64
CA LYS A 105 0.54 -15.39 23.93
C LYS A 105 1.11 -14.03 24.29
N ARG A 106 2.26 -13.67 23.74
CA ARG A 106 2.96 -12.40 23.98
C ARG A 106 2.84 -11.44 22.82
N ALA A 107 2.25 -11.82 21.70
CA ALA A 107 2.11 -10.98 20.54
C ALA A 107 0.72 -11.11 19.92
N GLY A 108 0.30 -10.03 19.27
CA GLY A 108 -0.98 -9.99 18.60
C GLY A 108 -1.11 -8.82 17.66
N THR A 109 -2.31 -8.66 17.14
CA THR A 109 -2.69 -7.53 16.29
C THR A 109 -4.02 -6.95 16.75
N PHE A 110 -4.26 -5.68 16.46
CA PHE A 110 -5.60 -5.10 16.55
C PHE A 110 -5.90 -4.26 15.30
N GLY A 111 -7.19 -4.11 15.00
CA GLY A 111 -7.64 -3.41 13.81
C GLY A 111 -9.16 -3.26 13.77
N CYS A 112 -9.64 -2.63 12.70
CA CYS A 112 -11.07 -2.45 12.47
C CYS A 112 -11.51 -3.10 11.16
N ALA A 113 -12.79 -3.45 11.07
CA ALA A 113 -13.34 -4.16 9.92
C ALA A 113 -13.34 -3.30 8.64
N GLY A 114 -13.52 -1.99 8.77
CA GLY A 114 -13.63 -1.05 7.66
C GLY A 114 -12.66 0.13 7.71
N LEU A 115 -12.79 1.01 6.72
CA LEU A 115 -12.07 2.27 6.60
C LEU A 115 -12.63 3.29 7.59
N LEU A 116 -11.75 3.84 8.42
CA LEU A 116 -12.01 4.94 9.35
C LEU A 116 -12.23 6.25 8.58
N ALA A 117 -12.99 7.18 9.15
CA ALA A 117 -13.09 8.54 8.62
C ALA A 117 -11.73 9.26 8.67
N GLY A 118 -11.54 10.28 7.82
CA GLY A 118 -10.35 11.09 7.83
C GLY A 118 -10.55 12.51 7.28
N PRO A 119 -9.66 13.46 7.61
CA PRO A 119 -8.55 13.33 8.55
C PRO A 119 -9.02 13.49 10.00
N VAL A 120 -8.88 12.45 10.82
CA VAL A 120 -9.40 12.41 12.20
C VAL A 120 -8.33 11.88 13.15
N ASP A 121 -8.20 12.50 14.32
CA ASP A 121 -7.35 12.01 15.40
C ASP A 121 -8.07 10.90 16.16
N PHE A 122 -7.47 9.71 16.21
CA PHE A 122 -8.00 8.55 16.91
C PHE A 122 -7.13 8.17 18.11
N VAL A 123 -7.79 7.61 19.13
CA VAL A 123 -7.17 6.90 20.24
C VAL A 123 -7.69 5.47 20.24
N ALA A 124 -6.83 4.52 19.90
CA ALA A 124 -7.10 3.10 20.10
C ALA A 124 -6.65 2.71 21.51
N THR A 125 -7.58 2.25 22.34
CA THR A 125 -7.29 1.70 23.66
C THR A 125 -7.28 0.18 23.55
N LEU A 126 -6.07 -0.40 23.54
CA LEU A 126 -5.85 -1.84 23.60
C LEU A 126 -5.87 -2.27 25.07
N SER A 127 -6.84 -3.09 25.46
CA SER A 127 -6.90 -3.68 26.80
C SER A 127 -6.38 -5.11 26.75
N LEU A 128 -5.28 -5.38 27.45
CA LEU A 128 -4.67 -6.70 27.54
C LEU A 128 -4.90 -7.29 28.93
N THR A 129 -5.42 -8.51 28.99
CA THR A 129 -5.68 -9.23 30.24
C THR A 129 -4.59 -10.27 30.46
N THR A 130 -3.86 -10.16 31.56
CA THR A 130 -2.87 -11.14 32.05
C THR A 130 -3.50 -12.01 33.14
N GLU A 131 -2.69 -12.80 33.86
CA GLU A 131 -3.16 -13.49 35.07
C GLU A 131 -3.45 -12.54 36.23
N THR A 132 -2.77 -11.40 36.27
CA THR A 132 -2.74 -10.47 37.40
C THR A 132 -3.71 -9.30 37.25
N GLY A 133 -4.23 -9.05 36.05
CA GLY A 133 -5.25 -8.04 35.80
C GLY A 133 -5.44 -7.69 34.33
N THR A 134 -6.27 -6.67 34.08
CA THR A 134 -6.47 -6.08 32.74
C THR A 134 -5.87 -4.68 32.70
N TYR A 135 -5.06 -4.42 31.67
CA TYR A 135 -4.27 -3.20 31.55
C TYR A 135 -4.56 -2.51 30.21
N PRO A 136 -4.97 -1.22 30.22
CA PRO A 136 -5.20 -0.45 29.00
C PRO A 136 -3.91 0.20 28.48
N PHE A 137 -3.74 0.19 27.16
CA PHE A 137 -2.64 0.82 26.44
C PHE A 137 -3.21 1.71 25.34
N GLU A 138 -2.88 3.00 25.37
CA GLU A 138 -3.33 3.95 24.36
C GLU A 138 -2.35 4.00 23.18
N HIS A 139 -2.91 3.94 21.98
CA HIS A 139 -2.22 4.17 20.72
C HIS A 139 -2.91 5.31 19.97
N ARG A 140 -2.18 6.40 19.74
CA ARG A 140 -2.72 7.63 19.14
C ARG A 140 -2.21 7.77 17.71
N PHE A 141 -3.11 8.04 16.78
CA PHE A 141 -2.77 8.22 15.37
C PHE A 141 -3.77 9.15 14.68
N ARG A 142 -3.36 9.78 13.59
CA ARG A 142 -4.22 10.63 12.76
C ARG A 142 -4.37 9.99 11.39
N THR A 143 -5.61 9.72 10.98
CA THR A 143 -5.89 9.19 9.64
C THR A 143 -5.67 10.26 8.57
N MET A 144 -5.27 9.82 7.38
CA MET A 144 -5.13 10.67 6.20
C MET A 144 -6.46 11.31 5.77
N GLY A 145 -6.36 12.48 5.14
CA GLY A 145 -7.48 13.16 4.48
C GLY A 145 -7.88 12.48 3.16
N ASP A 146 -8.66 13.16 2.33
CA ASP A 146 -9.07 12.64 1.00
C ASP A 146 -7.93 12.75 -0.03
N ARG A 147 -6.76 13.22 0.40
CA ARG A 147 -5.55 13.40 -0.39
C ARG A 147 -4.32 13.15 0.48
N LEU A 148 -3.31 12.53 -0.10
CA LEU A 148 -1.99 12.37 0.48
C LEU A 148 -1.26 13.72 0.55
N GLU A 149 -0.62 13.98 1.67
CA GLU A 149 0.21 15.17 1.86
C GLU A 149 1.67 14.88 1.49
N ASN A 150 2.41 15.91 1.06
CA ASN A 150 3.86 15.83 0.85
C ASN A 150 4.34 14.78 -0.16
N VAL A 151 3.49 14.39 -1.12
CA VAL A 151 3.91 13.55 -2.25
C VAL A 151 4.80 14.39 -3.17
N LYS A 152 6.09 14.07 -3.20
CA LYS A 152 7.09 14.79 -3.98
C LYS A 152 7.01 14.35 -5.44
N TRP A 153 7.05 15.29 -6.37
CA TRP A 153 6.93 15.00 -7.80
C TRP A 153 8.29 14.91 -8.50
N PHE A 154 8.36 14.02 -9.49
CA PHE A 154 9.50 13.86 -10.40
C PHE A 154 9.00 13.87 -11.84
N SER A 155 9.81 14.46 -12.73
CA SER A 155 9.52 14.49 -14.16
C SER A 155 9.89 13.16 -14.82
N GLU A 156 9.17 12.75 -15.85
CA GLU A 156 9.67 11.69 -16.73
C GLU A 156 10.83 12.15 -17.62
N PHE A 157 10.99 13.46 -17.83
CA PHE A 157 11.98 14.06 -18.73
C PHE A 157 13.25 14.50 -17.99
N GLU A 158 13.66 13.79 -16.94
CA GLU A 158 14.83 14.16 -16.14
C GLU A 158 16.07 14.45 -17.00
N ASP A 159 16.33 13.58 -17.97
CA ASP A 159 17.19 13.90 -19.11
C ASP A 159 16.35 14.55 -20.22
N PRO A 160 16.53 15.85 -20.52
CA PRO A 160 15.78 16.52 -21.58
C PRO A 160 16.09 15.96 -22.97
N LYS A 161 17.17 15.18 -23.13
CA LYS A 161 17.54 14.49 -24.38
C LYS A 161 17.15 13.02 -24.41
N GLY A 162 16.65 12.48 -23.28
CA GLY A 162 16.25 11.08 -23.14
C GLY A 162 15.00 10.72 -23.97
N GLU A 163 14.70 9.42 -24.01
CA GLU A 163 13.45 8.94 -24.61
C GLU A 163 12.26 9.24 -23.68
N PRO A 164 11.11 9.68 -24.22
CA PRO A 164 9.93 10.04 -23.43
C PRO A 164 9.13 8.78 -23.00
N LEU A 165 9.77 7.87 -22.28
CA LEU A 165 9.24 6.54 -21.93
C LEU A 165 9.22 6.28 -20.42
N ALA A 166 9.59 7.27 -19.61
CA ALA A 166 9.87 7.10 -18.19
C ALA A 166 8.69 7.47 -17.27
N CYS A 167 7.47 7.71 -17.76
CA CYS A 167 6.31 8.05 -16.92
C CYS A 167 6.12 7.09 -15.74
N ALA A 168 6.04 5.79 -16.00
CA ALA A 168 5.86 4.77 -14.97
C ALA A 168 7.07 4.70 -14.03
N ALA A 169 8.29 4.89 -14.55
CA ALA A 169 9.52 4.87 -13.75
C ALA A 169 9.63 6.09 -12.83
N ALA A 170 9.27 7.28 -13.30
CA ALA A 170 9.14 8.48 -12.48
C ALA A 170 8.06 8.30 -11.41
N SER A 171 6.92 7.71 -11.75
CA SER A 171 5.88 7.36 -10.76
C SER A 171 6.36 6.34 -9.71
N CYS A 172 7.15 5.34 -10.11
CA CYS A 172 7.83 4.43 -9.16
C CYS A 172 8.78 5.18 -8.23
N ARG A 173 9.55 6.15 -8.76
CA ARG A 173 10.43 7.02 -7.96
C ARG A 173 9.65 7.82 -6.92
N ILE A 174 8.54 8.43 -7.34
CA ILE A 174 7.64 9.18 -6.46
C ILE A 174 7.11 8.26 -5.34
N ILE A 175 6.60 7.08 -5.69
CA ILE A 175 6.11 6.08 -4.72
C ILE A 175 7.22 5.71 -3.73
N GLN A 176 8.40 5.33 -4.24
CA GLN A 176 9.54 4.90 -3.42
C GLN A 176 9.96 5.98 -2.43
N LEU A 177 10.11 7.23 -2.90
CA LEU A 177 10.47 8.34 -2.02
C LEU A 177 9.38 8.59 -0.98
N TYR A 178 8.12 8.52 -1.38
CA TYR A 178 7.01 8.72 -0.47
C TYR A 178 7.02 7.67 0.64
N THR A 179 7.05 6.38 0.28
CA THR A 179 6.91 5.27 1.22
C THR A 179 8.12 5.04 2.12
N THR A 180 9.33 5.34 1.64
CA THR A 180 10.57 5.00 2.35
C THR A 180 11.40 6.20 2.78
N GLY A 181 11.14 7.39 2.22
CA GLY A 181 12.00 8.55 2.37
C GLY A 181 13.33 8.46 1.61
N LEU A 182 13.54 7.40 0.84
CA LEU A 182 14.76 7.15 0.08
C LEU A 182 14.55 7.38 -1.42
N ASP A 183 15.58 7.91 -2.07
CA ASP A 183 15.59 8.20 -3.50
C ASP A 183 16.83 7.57 -4.17
N PRO A 184 16.87 6.23 -4.30
CA PRO A 184 18.10 5.51 -4.64
C PRO A 184 18.44 5.55 -6.14
N LEU A 185 17.46 5.82 -7.01
CA LEU A 185 17.61 5.77 -8.47
C LEU A 185 16.83 6.91 -9.13
N SER A 186 17.38 7.45 -10.21
CA SER A 186 16.67 8.37 -11.12
C SER A 186 15.54 7.65 -11.87
N ALA A 187 14.63 8.40 -12.52
CA ALA A 187 13.58 7.81 -13.34
C ALA A 187 14.18 6.93 -14.47
N GLN A 188 15.29 7.36 -15.07
CA GLN A 188 16.00 6.57 -16.08
C GLN A 188 16.60 5.28 -15.49
N GLY A 189 17.23 5.35 -14.32
CA GLY A 189 17.78 4.16 -13.65
C GLY A 189 16.70 3.14 -13.30
N ILE A 190 15.52 3.61 -12.89
CA ILE A 190 14.36 2.77 -12.64
C ILE A 190 13.81 2.17 -13.94
N LEU A 191 13.76 2.93 -15.04
CA LEU A 191 13.35 2.43 -16.35
C LEU A 191 14.30 1.31 -16.83
N ASP A 192 15.61 1.53 -16.74
CA ASP A 192 16.62 0.54 -17.15
C ASP A 192 16.54 -0.73 -16.28
N LEU A 193 16.36 -0.58 -14.96
CA LEU A 193 16.12 -1.69 -14.05
C LEU A 193 14.83 -2.43 -14.39
N GLY A 194 13.74 -1.72 -14.67
CA GLY A 194 12.43 -2.31 -14.88
C GLY A 194 12.28 -3.05 -16.20
N LYS A 195 12.96 -2.60 -17.25
CA LYS A 195 12.93 -3.26 -18.57
C LYS A 195 13.34 -4.73 -18.54
N GLN A 196 14.21 -5.13 -17.61
CA GLN A 196 14.60 -6.53 -17.45
C GLN A 196 13.48 -7.44 -16.91
N PHE A 197 12.42 -6.84 -16.35
CA PHE A 197 11.28 -7.53 -15.76
C PHE A 197 10.02 -7.42 -16.62
N ASN A 198 10.07 -6.71 -17.75
CA ASN A 198 8.95 -6.66 -18.68
C ASN A 198 8.66 -8.08 -19.18
N LYS A 199 7.38 -8.47 -19.10
CA LYS A 199 6.84 -9.70 -19.69
C LYS A 199 6.30 -9.46 -21.10
N SER A 200 6.27 -8.20 -21.51
CA SER A 200 5.97 -7.74 -22.87
C SER A 200 7.21 -7.11 -23.52
N LYS A 201 7.16 -6.80 -24.82
CA LYS A 201 8.18 -5.93 -25.45
C LYS A 201 7.73 -4.46 -25.43
N ASP A 202 7.12 -4.03 -24.32
CA ASP A 202 6.80 -2.64 -24.07
C ASP A 202 8.12 -1.83 -24.02
N PRO A 203 8.22 -0.70 -24.74
CA PRO A 203 9.40 0.16 -24.69
C PRO A 203 9.55 0.91 -23.34
N GLY A 204 8.45 1.08 -22.60
CA GLY A 204 8.40 1.56 -21.22
C GLY A 204 8.41 0.41 -20.22
N LEU A 205 7.54 0.47 -19.20
CA LEU A 205 7.38 -0.57 -18.18
C LEU A 205 5.95 -1.10 -18.19
N ASP A 206 5.79 -2.42 -18.30
CA ASP A 206 4.47 -3.04 -18.16
C ASP A 206 4.05 -3.18 -16.68
N PRO A 207 2.77 -3.44 -16.37
CA PRO A 207 2.27 -3.47 -14.99
C PRO A 207 3.00 -4.47 -14.08
N ALA A 208 3.49 -5.58 -14.63
CA ALA A 208 4.21 -6.59 -13.87
C ALA A 208 5.64 -6.14 -13.55
N ALA A 209 6.32 -5.49 -14.50
CA ALA A 209 7.61 -4.87 -14.28
C ALA A 209 7.53 -3.74 -13.24
N ILE A 210 6.49 -2.89 -13.31
CA ILE A 210 6.25 -1.81 -12.34
C ILE A 210 6.15 -2.36 -10.92
N ALA A 211 5.28 -3.35 -10.70
CA ALA A 211 5.09 -4.00 -9.40
C ALA A 211 6.38 -4.68 -8.92
N THR A 212 7.09 -5.39 -9.81
CA THR A 212 8.37 -6.05 -9.51
C THR A 212 9.43 -5.05 -9.08
N VAL A 213 9.58 -3.94 -9.82
CA VAL A 213 10.53 -2.88 -9.51
C VAL A 213 10.25 -2.27 -8.14
N LEU A 214 8.99 -1.97 -7.82
CA LEU A 214 8.63 -1.44 -6.50
C LEU A 214 9.05 -2.39 -5.37
N THR A 215 8.83 -3.71 -5.53
CA THR A 215 9.34 -4.72 -4.57
C THR A 215 10.87 -4.79 -4.51
N ARG A 216 11.58 -4.51 -5.63
CA ARG A 216 13.04 -4.51 -5.66
C ARG A 216 13.65 -3.26 -5.02
N LEU A 217 12.96 -2.12 -5.13
CA LEU A 217 13.37 -0.87 -4.49
C LEU A 217 13.22 -0.95 -2.96
N ASP A 218 12.20 -1.66 -2.46
CA ASP A 218 12.05 -1.98 -1.05
C ASP A 218 11.30 -3.32 -0.85
N GLY A 219 11.89 -4.25 -0.09
CA GLY A 219 11.29 -5.55 0.22
C GLY A 219 10.04 -5.50 1.12
N HIS A 220 9.73 -4.35 1.71
CA HIS A 220 8.48 -4.08 2.42
C HIS A 220 7.33 -3.72 1.47
N ASN A 221 7.62 -3.33 0.22
CA ASN A 221 6.59 -3.00 -0.76
C ASN A 221 5.85 -4.27 -1.21
N ARG A 222 4.52 -4.22 -1.15
CA ARG A 222 3.60 -5.29 -1.57
C ARG A 222 2.74 -4.83 -2.73
N TYR A 223 3.40 -4.29 -3.76
CA TYR A 223 2.70 -3.78 -4.93
C TYR A 223 2.31 -4.90 -5.89
N HIS A 224 1.06 -4.86 -6.34
CA HIS A 224 0.49 -5.74 -7.35
C HIS A 224 -0.32 -4.92 -8.36
N TYR A 225 -0.50 -5.48 -9.54
CA TYR A 225 -1.42 -4.93 -10.53
C TYR A 225 -2.77 -5.67 -10.50
N TYR A 226 -3.85 -4.92 -10.73
CA TYR A 226 -5.21 -5.46 -10.86
C TYR A 226 -5.74 -5.10 -12.25
N ARG A 227 -6.45 -6.04 -12.89
CA ARG A 227 -7.18 -5.81 -14.13
C ARG A 227 -8.66 -5.77 -13.85
N LEU A 228 -9.32 -4.73 -14.32
CA LEU A 228 -10.71 -4.42 -13.98
C LEU A 228 -11.51 -4.24 -15.26
N GLU A 229 -12.80 -4.56 -15.19
CA GLU A 229 -13.67 -4.64 -16.37
C GLU A 229 -14.22 -3.28 -16.78
N SER A 230 -14.22 -2.31 -15.87
CA SER A 230 -14.74 -0.97 -16.13
C SER A 230 -13.88 0.13 -15.51
N ARG A 231 -13.92 1.31 -16.15
CA ARG A 231 -13.28 2.54 -15.64
C ARG A 231 -13.78 2.93 -14.25
N GLU A 232 -15.06 2.69 -13.97
CA GLU A 232 -15.67 3.01 -12.68
C GLU A 232 -15.14 2.09 -11.57
N GLU A 233 -15.10 0.78 -11.83
CA GLU A 233 -14.51 -0.19 -10.90
C GLU A 233 -13.02 0.08 -10.67
N ALA A 234 -12.27 0.43 -11.72
CA ALA A 234 -10.87 0.84 -11.62
C ALA A 234 -10.66 2.08 -10.75
N THR A 235 -11.53 3.07 -10.90
CA THR A 235 -11.45 4.30 -10.10
C THR A 235 -11.79 4.03 -8.65
N LYS A 236 -12.89 3.31 -8.41
CA LYS A 236 -13.32 2.90 -7.08
C LYS A 236 -12.24 2.08 -6.35
N SER A 237 -11.63 1.13 -7.06
CA SER A 237 -10.53 0.31 -6.56
C SER A 237 -9.29 1.13 -6.24
N ALA A 238 -8.94 2.10 -7.09
CA ALA A 238 -7.82 2.98 -6.84
C ALA A 238 -8.05 3.86 -5.59
N ILE A 239 -9.25 4.43 -5.41
CA ILE A 239 -9.59 5.20 -4.21
C ILE A 239 -9.58 4.31 -2.96
N TYR A 240 -10.14 3.11 -3.04
CA TYR A 240 -10.12 2.15 -1.93
C TYR A 240 -8.69 1.85 -1.47
N TRP A 241 -7.80 1.52 -2.41
CA TRP A 241 -6.42 1.17 -2.11
C TRP A 241 -5.61 2.37 -1.64
N LEU A 242 -5.87 3.57 -2.16
CA LEU A 242 -5.33 4.81 -1.62
C LEU A 242 -5.65 4.94 -0.13
N LEU A 243 -6.93 4.82 0.23
CA LEU A 243 -7.38 4.98 1.62
C LEU A 243 -6.89 3.87 2.54
N ARG A 244 -6.85 2.63 2.02
CA ARG A 244 -6.44 1.45 2.78
C ARG A 244 -4.94 1.42 3.03
N SER A 245 -4.12 1.77 2.04
CA SER A 245 -2.66 1.70 2.14
C SER A 245 -2.05 3.02 2.62
N GLY A 246 -2.73 4.15 2.39
CA GLY A 246 -2.16 5.48 2.57
C GLY A 246 -1.01 5.78 1.60
N LYS A 247 -0.96 5.11 0.45
CA LYS A 247 0.12 5.22 -0.54
C LYS A 247 -0.43 5.61 -1.91
N PRO A 248 0.35 6.29 -2.77
CA PRO A 248 -0.08 6.62 -4.12
C PRO A 248 -0.41 5.35 -4.90
N VAL A 249 -1.49 5.44 -5.68
CA VAL A 249 -1.93 4.37 -6.58
C VAL A 249 -1.56 4.73 -8.00
N MET A 250 -0.84 3.86 -8.70
CA MET A 250 -0.56 4.08 -10.12
C MET A 250 -1.77 3.64 -10.93
N VAL A 251 -2.20 4.50 -11.85
CA VAL A 251 -3.25 4.16 -12.82
C VAL A 251 -2.59 4.03 -14.18
N ILE A 252 -2.73 2.87 -14.83
CA ILE A 252 -2.15 2.64 -16.15
C ILE A 252 -3.17 3.03 -17.20
N SER A 253 -2.75 3.92 -18.08
CA SER A 253 -3.64 4.77 -18.84
C SER A 253 -3.30 4.89 -20.30
N LEU A 254 -4.18 5.55 -21.05
CA LEU A 254 -4.04 5.71 -22.50
C LEU A 254 -3.77 4.36 -23.16
N ALA A 255 -4.61 3.39 -22.79
CA ALA A 255 -4.51 2.03 -23.29
C ALA A 255 -3.18 1.31 -23.01
N GLY A 256 -2.45 1.69 -21.94
CA GLY A 256 -1.17 1.08 -21.55
C GLY A 256 0.06 1.96 -21.76
N GLN A 257 -0.11 3.20 -22.22
CA GLN A 257 0.97 4.05 -22.69
C GLN A 257 1.42 5.11 -21.67
N HIS A 258 0.71 5.28 -20.55
CA HIS A 258 1.04 6.31 -19.57
C HIS A 258 0.70 5.89 -18.13
N GLY A 259 1.55 6.25 -17.17
CA GLY A 259 1.45 5.80 -15.77
C GLY A 259 1.52 6.91 -14.73
N PRO A 260 0.47 7.74 -14.57
CA PRO A 260 0.34 8.74 -13.49
C PRO A 260 -0.04 8.14 -12.12
N LEU A 261 -0.06 8.99 -11.09
CA LEU A 261 -0.40 8.62 -9.72
C LEU A 261 -1.68 9.28 -9.21
N LEU A 262 -2.64 8.45 -8.80
CA LEU A 262 -3.74 8.88 -7.95
C LEU A 262 -3.22 9.11 -6.52
N VAL A 263 -3.35 10.34 -6.05
CA VAL A 263 -2.92 10.80 -4.73
C VAL A 263 -4.07 11.32 -3.87
N GLY A 264 -5.29 11.33 -4.41
CA GLY A 264 -6.48 11.79 -3.69
C GLY A 264 -7.75 11.66 -4.52
N PHE A 265 -8.87 12.10 -3.96
CA PHE A 265 -10.18 12.13 -4.60
C PHE A 265 -11.05 13.26 -4.04
N THR A 266 -12.18 13.51 -4.71
CA THR A 266 -13.21 14.44 -4.23
C THR A 266 -14.53 13.69 -4.06
N GLY A 267 -15.35 14.11 -3.09
CA GLY A 267 -16.61 13.44 -2.74
C GLY A 267 -16.44 12.58 -1.50
N THR A 268 -17.09 11.42 -1.46
CA THR A 268 -17.11 10.54 -0.28
C THR A 268 -16.79 9.10 -0.66
N PHE A 269 -15.96 8.46 0.14
CA PHE A 269 -15.77 7.02 0.13
C PHE A 269 -16.11 6.50 1.52
N GLY A 270 -17.07 5.57 1.58
CA GLY A 270 -17.62 5.00 2.79
C GLY A 270 -16.68 4.03 3.48
N THR A 271 -17.27 3.19 4.34
CA THR A 271 -16.52 2.32 5.25
C THR A 271 -15.92 1.11 4.53
N PHE A 272 -16.63 0.57 3.54
CA PHE A 272 -16.27 -0.64 2.83
C PHE A 272 -16.25 -0.40 1.34
N TYR A 273 -15.58 -1.29 0.60
CA TYR A 273 -15.62 -1.23 -0.86
C TYR A 273 -17.05 -1.27 -1.39
N GLY A 274 -17.94 -2.09 -0.82
CA GLY A 274 -19.34 -2.20 -1.26
C GLY A 274 -20.30 -1.12 -0.74
N ASP A 275 -19.83 -0.12 0.02
CA ASP A 275 -20.69 0.82 0.74
C ASP A 275 -21.57 1.65 -0.22
N PRO A 276 -22.91 1.66 -0.05
CA PRO A 276 -23.81 2.51 -0.85
C PRO A 276 -23.56 4.01 -0.71
N ALA A 277 -22.90 4.45 0.36
CA ALA A 277 -22.52 5.85 0.57
C ALA A 277 -21.30 6.28 -0.27
N ASN A 278 -20.64 5.35 -0.97
CA ASN A 278 -19.57 5.67 -1.91
C ASN A 278 -20.11 6.57 -3.03
N ALA A 279 -19.65 7.83 -3.03
CA ALA A 279 -20.08 8.87 -3.96
C ALA A 279 -18.90 9.83 -4.22
N TRP A 280 -17.97 9.43 -5.07
CA TRP A 280 -16.86 10.28 -5.51
C TRP A 280 -17.24 11.09 -6.75
N SER A 281 -16.76 12.32 -6.85
CA SER A 281 -17.02 13.23 -7.97
C SER A 281 -15.79 13.46 -8.87
N GLY A 282 -14.63 13.00 -8.44
CA GLY A 282 -13.37 13.19 -9.15
C GLY A 282 -12.18 12.59 -8.41
N VAL A 283 -11.01 12.72 -9.03
CA VAL A 283 -9.73 12.23 -8.53
C VAL A 283 -8.72 13.37 -8.44
N VAL A 284 -7.68 13.21 -7.62
CA VAL A 284 -6.55 14.15 -7.52
C VAL A 284 -5.29 13.43 -7.94
N VAL A 285 -4.57 13.97 -8.93
CA VAL A 285 -3.50 13.23 -9.59
C VAL A 285 -2.22 14.02 -9.78
N GLN A 286 -1.12 13.33 -9.55
CA GLN A 286 0.19 13.75 -9.99
C GLN A 286 0.59 13.03 -11.28
N ASP A 287 1.12 13.79 -12.24
CA ASP A 287 1.45 13.28 -13.56
C ASP A 287 2.91 13.67 -13.91
N PRO A 288 3.85 12.71 -13.96
CA PRO A 288 5.25 12.96 -14.31
C PRO A 288 5.45 13.56 -15.70
N GLN A 289 4.53 13.30 -16.63
CA GLN A 289 4.55 13.87 -17.96
C GLN A 289 3.96 15.26 -17.93
N ARG A 290 2.69 15.41 -17.51
CA ARG A 290 1.93 16.67 -17.66
C ARG A 290 2.33 17.77 -16.69
N GLY A 291 2.97 17.40 -15.57
CA GLY A 291 3.53 18.36 -14.62
C GLY A 291 4.81 19.03 -15.11
N ASP A 292 5.50 18.48 -16.12
CA ASP A 292 6.73 19.10 -16.60
C ASP A 292 6.42 20.38 -17.40
N MET A 293 6.95 21.52 -16.97
CA MET A 293 6.71 22.82 -17.63
C MET A 293 7.98 23.41 -18.26
N ARG A 294 9.06 22.62 -18.30
CA ARG A 294 10.39 23.10 -18.72
C ARG A 294 10.41 23.40 -20.23
N PRO A 295 10.97 24.53 -20.69
CA PRO A 295 11.04 24.82 -22.13
C PRO A 295 11.88 23.81 -22.91
N GLU A 296 12.98 23.33 -22.33
CA GLU A 296 13.93 22.43 -22.98
C GLU A 296 13.38 21.03 -23.28
N THR A 297 12.23 20.66 -22.69
CA THR A 297 11.55 19.39 -22.94
C THR A 297 10.35 19.56 -23.89
N ALA A 298 10.03 20.79 -24.33
CA ALA A 298 8.80 21.09 -25.06
C ALA A 298 8.57 20.23 -26.30
N ASP A 299 9.58 20.10 -27.15
CA ASP A 299 9.50 19.35 -28.41
C ASP A 299 9.52 17.82 -28.21
N ARG A 300 9.66 17.35 -26.96
CA ARG A 300 9.70 15.93 -26.59
C ARG A 300 8.42 15.45 -25.94
N ARG A 301 7.52 16.38 -25.60
CA ARG A 301 6.30 16.13 -24.85
C ARG A 301 5.13 15.89 -25.80
N PRO A 302 4.23 14.94 -25.51
CA PRO A 302 2.96 14.86 -26.21
C PRO A 302 2.17 16.17 -26.09
N ASP A 303 1.50 16.56 -27.17
CA ASP A 303 0.56 17.69 -27.17
C ASP A 303 -0.69 17.33 -26.37
N LYS A 304 -0.65 17.64 -25.07
CA LYS A 304 -1.67 17.34 -24.08
C LYS A 304 -1.82 18.50 -23.12
N TYR A 305 -2.97 18.57 -22.44
CA TYR A 305 -3.19 19.53 -21.36
C TYR A 305 -2.13 19.39 -20.26
N ARG A 306 -1.55 20.52 -19.84
CA ARG A 306 -0.45 20.61 -18.86
C ARG A 306 -0.66 21.76 -17.91
N THR A 307 -0.21 21.58 -16.68
CA THR A 307 -0.27 22.60 -15.65
C THR A 307 0.67 22.24 -14.50
N PRO A 308 1.28 23.21 -13.80
CA PRO A 308 1.97 22.96 -12.54
C PRO A 308 1.14 22.21 -11.50
N GLY A 309 -0.20 22.25 -11.60
CA GLY A 309 -1.10 21.49 -10.74
C GLY A 309 -0.77 19.99 -10.69
N PHE A 310 -0.32 19.39 -11.80
CA PHE A 310 0.09 17.99 -11.85
C PHE A 310 1.37 17.67 -11.06
N GLN A 311 2.16 18.68 -10.66
CA GLN A 311 3.32 18.48 -9.79
C GLN A 311 2.93 18.33 -8.32
N THR A 312 1.76 18.81 -7.94
CA THR A 312 1.32 18.76 -6.54
C THR A 312 0.13 17.86 -6.35
N GLY A 313 -0.73 17.72 -7.36
CA GLY A 313 -1.97 16.97 -7.34
C GLY A 313 -3.08 17.82 -7.95
N GLN A 314 -3.39 17.55 -9.22
CA GLN A 314 -4.43 18.23 -10.00
C GLN A 314 -5.78 17.55 -9.77
N PRO A 315 -6.81 18.26 -9.29
CA PRO A 315 -8.18 17.74 -9.26
C PRO A 315 -8.71 17.60 -10.69
N ILE A 316 -9.31 16.44 -10.98
CA ILE A 316 -9.94 16.08 -12.26
C ILE A 316 -11.32 15.52 -11.95
N ALA A 317 -12.37 16.11 -12.54
CA ALA A 317 -13.75 15.65 -12.35
C ALA A 317 -13.98 14.31 -13.07
N ASN A 318 -14.94 13.49 -12.62
CA ASN A 318 -15.20 12.16 -13.20
C ASN A 318 -15.54 12.21 -14.70
N ASP A 319 -16.24 13.25 -15.15
CA ASP A 319 -16.61 13.40 -16.55
C ASP A 319 -15.38 13.62 -17.44
N GLU A 320 -14.39 14.35 -16.94
CA GLU A 320 -13.09 14.52 -17.56
C GLU A 320 -12.28 13.23 -17.44
N TRP A 321 -12.17 12.68 -16.23
CA TRP A 321 -11.43 11.46 -15.88
C TRP A 321 -11.70 10.26 -16.80
N TYR A 322 -12.94 10.16 -17.27
CA TYR A 322 -13.43 9.08 -18.11
C TYR A 322 -13.47 9.38 -19.61
N ARG A 323 -12.95 10.52 -20.07
CA ARG A 323 -12.93 10.89 -21.50
C ARG A 323 -11.63 10.50 -22.20
N ASP A 324 -11.67 10.64 -23.52
CA ASP A 324 -10.65 10.31 -24.53
C ASP A 324 -9.26 10.94 -24.33
N GLU A 325 -9.00 11.63 -23.23
CA GLU A 325 -7.70 12.21 -22.91
C GLU A 325 -7.20 11.85 -21.52
N TRP A 326 -7.94 11.07 -20.75
CA TRP A 326 -7.73 10.90 -19.32
C TRP A 326 -7.53 9.45 -18.95
N TRP A 327 -7.01 9.24 -17.74
CA TRP A 327 -6.19 8.07 -17.50
C TRP A 327 -7.00 6.74 -17.53
N LEU A 328 -8.32 6.79 -17.39
CA LEU A 328 -9.23 5.64 -17.59
C LEU A 328 -10.27 5.87 -18.70
N GLY A 329 -9.99 6.77 -19.64
CA GLY A 329 -10.83 7.00 -20.81
C GLY A 329 -10.85 5.82 -21.78
N PHE A 330 -9.70 5.13 -21.91
CA PHE A 330 -9.53 3.98 -22.80
C PHE A 330 -9.13 2.74 -22.04
N ALA A 331 -9.75 1.62 -22.39
CA ALA A 331 -9.27 0.31 -21.99
C ALA A 331 -7.90 0.02 -22.64
N TYR A 332 -7.11 -0.79 -21.95
CA TYR A 332 -5.80 -1.26 -22.40
C TYR A 332 -5.91 -1.92 -23.77
N GLN A 333 -5.11 -1.45 -24.72
CA GLN A 333 -5.16 -1.95 -26.09
C GLN A 333 -4.34 -3.22 -26.16
N GLY A 334 -4.93 -4.28 -26.74
CA GLY A 334 -4.17 -5.50 -27.02
C GLY A 334 -3.14 -5.33 -28.13
N VAL A 335 -3.18 -4.20 -28.87
CA VAL A 335 -2.29 -3.85 -29.98
C VAL A 335 -2.03 -2.35 -30.02
N ILE A 336 -0.76 -1.94 -30.02
CA ILE A 336 -0.29 -0.57 -30.25
C ILE A 336 0.12 -0.41 -31.72
N ARG A 337 -0.28 0.70 -32.34
CA ARG A 337 0.22 1.11 -33.65
C ARG A 337 1.50 1.93 -33.48
N MET A 338 2.59 1.49 -34.11
CA MET A 338 3.89 2.12 -34.03
C MET A 338 4.05 3.25 -35.07
N PRO A 339 5.01 4.18 -34.87
CA PRO A 339 5.28 5.27 -35.82
C PRO A 339 5.65 4.80 -37.24
N ASP A 340 6.26 3.62 -37.36
CA ASP A 340 6.60 3.00 -38.65
C ASP A 340 5.40 2.34 -39.36
N GLY A 341 4.20 2.48 -38.79
CA GLY A 341 2.96 1.90 -39.30
C GLY A 341 2.75 0.44 -38.93
N SER A 342 3.70 -0.20 -38.26
CA SER A 342 3.55 -1.58 -37.78
C SER A 342 2.59 -1.67 -36.60
N ASN A 343 1.98 -2.84 -36.44
CA ASN A 343 1.15 -3.15 -35.28
C ASN A 343 1.91 -4.08 -34.34
N VAL A 344 1.94 -3.67 -33.09
CA VAL A 344 2.62 -4.33 -32.00
C VAL A 344 1.54 -4.83 -31.06
N SER A 345 1.24 -6.12 -31.07
CA SER A 345 0.46 -6.70 -29.98
C SER A 345 1.12 -6.29 -28.67
N VAL A 346 0.38 -5.78 -27.68
CA VAL A 346 0.94 -5.40 -26.37
C VAL A 346 1.05 -6.60 -25.45
N GLU A 347 0.21 -7.61 -25.71
CA GLU A 347 0.25 -8.88 -25.02
C GLU A 347 1.69 -9.39 -24.97
N ARG A 348 2.41 -9.46 -26.11
CA ARG A 348 3.82 -9.92 -26.34
C ARG A 348 4.38 -10.84 -25.25
N ASN A 349 3.49 -11.66 -24.74
CA ASN A 349 3.67 -12.31 -23.47
C ASN A 349 4.65 -13.41 -23.73
N ASP A 350 5.65 -13.55 -22.89
CA ASP A 350 6.63 -14.63 -22.90
C ASP A 350 6.00 -16.02 -22.61
N GLY A 351 4.68 -16.09 -22.53
CA GLY A 351 3.88 -17.30 -22.29
C GLY A 351 3.37 -17.40 -20.85
N VAL A 352 3.65 -16.42 -20.00
CA VAL A 352 3.31 -16.45 -18.56
C VAL A 352 1.84 -16.08 -18.30
N TYR A 353 1.24 -15.21 -19.11
CA TYR A 353 -0.17 -14.82 -19.01
C TYR A 353 -1.15 -15.55 -19.94
N PRO A 354 -2.43 -15.69 -19.57
CA PRO A 354 -3.47 -16.11 -20.51
C PRO A 354 -3.71 -15.03 -21.56
N THR A 355 -3.83 -15.38 -22.84
CA THR A 355 -4.09 -14.43 -23.93
C THR A 355 -5.57 -14.43 -24.34
N PRO A 356 -6.25 -13.27 -24.44
CA PRO A 356 -5.75 -11.91 -24.14
C PRO A 356 -5.66 -11.64 -22.63
N HIS A 357 -4.58 -11.00 -22.19
CA HIS A 357 -4.37 -10.62 -20.80
C HIS A 357 -4.76 -9.17 -20.56
N TRP A 358 -4.25 -8.25 -21.38
CA TRP A 358 -4.42 -6.82 -21.20
C TRP A 358 -5.59 -6.26 -22.01
N GLY A 359 -5.84 -6.79 -23.21
CA GLY A 359 -6.85 -6.27 -24.13
C GLY A 359 -8.23 -6.08 -23.48
N GLY A 360 -8.72 -4.84 -23.51
CA GLY A 360 -10.06 -4.48 -23.01
C GLY A 360 -10.15 -4.27 -21.49
N LYS A 361 -9.03 -4.23 -20.77
CA LYS A 361 -9.00 -4.06 -19.30
C LYS A 361 -8.58 -2.67 -18.87
N PHE A 362 -8.91 -2.32 -17.63
CA PHE A 362 -8.40 -1.14 -16.94
C PHE A 362 -7.44 -1.60 -15.85
N VAL A 363 -6.26 -0.99 -15.76
CA VAL A 363 -5.18 -1.50 -14.90
C VAL A 363 -4.77 -0.47 -13.88
N ILE A 364 -4.65 -0.92 -12.62
CA ILE A 364 -4.09 -0.14 -11.52
C ILE A 364 -2.94 -0.93 -10.89
N VAL A 365 -1.98 -0.23 -10.30
CA VAL A 365 -0.91 -0.81 -9.49
C VAL A 365 -0.97 -0.22 -8.09
N VAL A 366 -1.12 -1.08 -7.10
CA VAL A 366 -1.47 -0.71 -5.72
C VAL A 366 -0.63 -1.52 -4.74
N ASP A 367 -0.35 -0.95 -3.56
CA ASP A 367 0.10 -1.75 -2.43
C ASP A 367 -1.11 -2.44 -1.80
N ASP A 368 -1.28 -3.75 -2.07
CA ASP A 368 -2.42 -4.51 -1.57
C ASP A 368 -2.17 -5.20 -0.22
N ALA A 369 -0.95 -5.06 0.30
CA ALA A 369 -0.41 -5.78 1.45
C ALA A 369 -0.40 -7.31 1.30
N ASP A 370 -0.44 -7.84 0.07
CA ASP A 370 -0.26 -9.26 -0.22
C ASP A 370 1.21 -9.65 -0.09
N ALA A 371 1.50 -10.54 0.85
CA ALA A 371 2.84 -11.07 1.06
C ALA A 371 2.98 -12.54 0.59
N GLU A 372 1.89 -13.14 0.14
CA GLU A 372 1.84 -14.55 -0.28
C GLU A 372 2.09 -14.69 -1.78
N TRP A 373 1.69 -13.71 -2.57
CA TRP A 373 1.83 -13.73 -4.03
C TRP A 373 3.03 -12.90 -4.52
N PRO A 374 3.72 -13.34 -5.58
CA PRO A 374 4.81 -12.56 -6.17
C PRO A 374 4.25 -11.36 -6.96
N SER A 375 4.94 -10.22 -6.92
CA SER A 375 4.51 -8.96 -7.52
C SER A 375 4.44 -8.97 -9.05
N ASP A 376 5.05 -9.97 -9.69
CA ASP A 376 4.98 -10.18 -11.13
C ASP A 376 3.68 -10.89 -11.58
N ARG A 377 2.67 -11.01 -10.71
CA ARG A 377 1.36 -11.61 -11.00
C ARG A 377 0.21 -10.69 -10.61
N GLU A 378 -0.93 -10.91 -11.27
CA GLU A 378 -2.18 -10.23 -10.98
C GLU A 378 -2.58 -10.45 -9.51
N GLY A 379 -2.97 -9.36 -8.86
CA GLY A 379 -3.37 -9.34 -7.46
C GLY A 379 -4.55 -10.26 -7.19
N ARG A 380 -4.58 -10.85 -5.99
CA ARG A 380 -5.59 -11.83 -5.57
C ARG A 380 -6.37 -11.40 -4.34
N VAL A 381 -6.05 -10.25 -3.76
CA VAL A 381 -6.72 -9.76 -2.56
C VAL A 381 -8.12 -9.29 -2.91
N ALA A 382 -9.13 -9.84 -2.24
CA ALA A 382 -10.50 -9.39 -2.36
C ALA A 382 -10.68 -8.04 -1.67
N PHE A 383 -11.40 -7.13 -2.33
CA PHE A 383 -11.88 -5.90 -1.71
C PHE A 383 -12.80 -6.26 -0.55
N ARG A 384 -12.48 -5.77 0.66
CA ARG A 384 -13.29 -5.97 1.86
C ARG A 384 -14.15 -4.75 2.15
#